data_AF-A0A956YUP5-F1
#
_entry.id   AF-A0A956YUP5-F1
#
_cell.length_a   1.000
_cell.length_b   1.000
_cell.length_c   1.000
_cell.angle_alpha   90.00
_cell.angle_beta   90.00
_cell.angle_gamma   90.00
#
_symmetry.space_group_name_H-M   'P 1'
#
loop_
_entity.id
_entity.type
_entity.pdbx_description
1 polymer ?
#
loop_
_entity_poly.entity_id
_entity_poly.type
_entity_poly.pdbx_seq_one_letter_code
_entity_poly.pdbx_strand_id
1 'polypeptide(L)'
;FGTKRRYLDSGLSHHNIILGERYQGLLGDIFNKQKLADDFSLYLHMPTITDPSIAPDGCEGFYVLSPVPHLGSGTDWTTMAQPYRDSIIEFLEANYLPDLRANIIAERHINPLHFQNTLNSYLGSAFSVQPILTQSAWFRPHNRSEEFDNLYFVGAGTHPGAGLPGVLSSSIIVENLIGGANEPAYVRSTPGLHTMEQAV
;
A
#
# COMPACT_ATOMS: atom_id res chain seq x y z
N PHE A 1 -8.10 5.23 12.81
CA PHE A 1 -8.93 5.43 14.01
C PHE A 1 -9.76 6.70 13.83
N GLY A 2 -10.81 6.89 14.61
CA GLY A 2 -11.62 8.11 14.62
C GLY A 2 -11.66 8.72 16.01
N THR A 3 -11.70 10.04 16.08
CA THR A 3 -11.75 10.80 17.33
C THR A 3 -13.01 11.65 17.45
N LYS A 4 -13.47 11.90 18.68
CA LYS A 4 -14.60 12.81 18.98
C LYS A 4 -14.25 14.30 18.95
N ARG A 5 -13.00 14.61 18.57
CA ARG A 5 -12.45 15.97 18.49
C ARG A 5 -11.68 16.11 17.18
N ARG A 6 -11.73 17.31 16.59
CA ARG A 6 -10.89 17.77 15.48
C ARG A 6 -9.57 18.37 16.01
N TYR A 7 -8.48 18.13 15.29
CA TYR A 7 -7.12 18.60 15.60
C TYR A 7 -6.63 19.63 14.58
N LEU A 8 -7.47 20.61 14.25
CA LEU A 8 -7.14 21.65 13.26
C LEU A 8 -6.03 22.62 13.74
N ASP A 9 -5.76 22.63 15.04
CA ASP A 9 -4.72 23.41 15.72
C ASP A 9 -3.34 22.70 15.74
N SER A 10 -3.26 21.44 15.29
CA SER A 10 -2.03 20.64 15.32
C SER A 10 -0.95 21.06 14.32
N GLY A 11 -1.29 21.89 13.33
CA GLY A 11 -0.40 22.20 12.20
C GLY A 11 -0.24 21.04 11.20
N LEU A 12 -0.93 19.92 11.41
CA LEU A 12 -0.96 18.79 10.49
C LEU A 12 -1.83 19.10 9.26
N SER A 13 -1.44 18.53 8.13
CA SER A 13 -2.12 18.64 6.84
C SER A 13 -2.93 17.38 6.52
N HIS A 14 -3.60 17.37 5.37
CA HIS A 14 -4.31 16.19 4.86
C HIS A 14 -3.37 14.95 4.82
N HIS A 15 -2.12 15.15 4.39
CA HIS A 15 -1.07 14.11 4.33
C HIS A 15 0.15 14.57 5.11
N ASN A 16 0.70 13.69 5.96
CA ASN A 16 1.87 14.00 6.77
C ASN A 16 2.86 12.83 6.71
N ILE A 17 4.13 13.14 6.49
CA ILE A 17 5.24 12.20 6.61
C ILE A 17 6.03 12.59 7.85
N ILE A 18 6.02 11.73 8.86
CA ILE A 18 6.73 11.93 10.12
C ILE A 18 7.92 10.98 10.13
N LEU A 19 9.11 11.53 9.90
CA LEU A 19 10.35 10.76 9.85
C LEU A 19 11.05 10.77 11.21
N GLY A 20 11.44 9.59 11.69
CA GLY A 20 12.32 9.47 12.85
C GLY A 20 13.76 9.85 12.49
N GLU A 21 14.55 10.24 13.48
CA GLU A 21 15.96 10.63 13.30
C GLU A 21 16.80 9.53 12.63
N ARG A 22 16.48 8.27 12.92
CA ARG A 22 17.17 7.08 12.42
C ARG A 22 16.55 6.47 11.17
N TYR A 23 15.94 7.28 10.30
CA TYR A 23 15.24 6.79 9.10
C TYR A 23 16.03 5.75 8.27
N GLN A 24 17.32 6.00 7.99
CA GLN A 24 18.15 5.03 7.25
C GLN A 24 18.35 3.71 8.02
N GLY A 25 18.57 3.79 9.33
CA GLY A 25 18.73 2.61 10.18
C GLY A 25 17.43 1.81 10.30
N LEU A 26 16.28 2.49 10.38
CA LEU A 26 14.96 1.88 10.36
C LEU A 26 14.74 1.08 9.08
N LEU A 27 15.03 1.65 7.91
CA LEU A 27 14.95 0.92 6.64
C LEU A 27 15.88 -0.30 6.61
N GLY A 28 17.11 -0.16 7.12
CA GLY A 28 18.06 -1.27 7.22
C GLY A 28 17.55 -2.39 8.13
N ASP A 29 16.91 -2.07 9.24
CA ASP A 29 16.34 -3.07 10.15
C ASP A 29 15.17 -3.81 9.48
N ILE A 30 14.28 -3.10 8.80
CA ILE A 30 13.10 -3.69 8.14
C ILE A 30 13.49 -4.56 6.95
N PHE A 31 14.27 -4.03 6.00
CA PHE A 31 14.49 -4.67 4.70
C PHE A 31 15.70 -5.60 4.69
N ASN A 32 16.74 -5.31 5.47
CA ASN A 32 17.99 -6.11 5.43
C ASN A 32 18.08 -7.08 6.60
N LYS A 33 17.72 -6.63 7.82
CA LYS A 33 17.80 -7.47 9.02
C LYS A 33 16.49 -8.19 9.35
N GLN A 34 15.40 -7.84 8.66
CA GLN A 34 14.05 -8.36 8.92
C GLN A 34 13.68 -8.29 10.40
N LYS A 35 13.96 -7.15 11.03
CA LYS A 35 13.71 -6.91 12.45
C LYS A 35 12.65 -5.83 12.61
N LEU A 36 11.69 -6.06 13.51
CA LEU A 36 10.79 -4.99 13.95
C LEU A 36 11.62 -4.01 14.79
N ALA A 37 11.72 -2.78 14.33
CA ALA A 37 12.45 -1.73 15.03
C ALA A 37 11.64 -1.18 16.21
N ASP A 38 12.35 -0.70 17.22
CA ASP A 38 11.76 -0.07 18.41
C ASP A 38 11.30 1.38 18.13
N ASP A 39 11.77 1.97 17.02
CA ASP A 39 11.36 3.25 16.46
C ASP A 39 10.55 3.07 15.16
N PHE A 40 9.96 4.16 14.66
CA PHE A 40 9.15 4.14 13.46
C PHE A 40 9.17 5.46 12.70
N SER A 41 8.79 5.40 11.43
CA SER A 41 8.39 6.55 10.62
C SER A 41 6.94 6.37 10.24
N LEU A 42 6.14 7.43 10.34
CA LEU A 42 4.69 7.35 10.17
C LEU A 42 4.28 8.14 8.93
N TYR A 43 3.33 7.56 8.19
CA TYR A 43 2.46 8.31 7.32
C TYR A 43 1.12 8.50 8.03
N LEU A 44 0.76 9.75 8.31
CA LEU A 44 -0.50 10.10 8.96
C LEU A 44 -1.40 10.86 7.97
N HIS A 45 -2.60 10.33 7.77
CA HIS A 45 -3.60 10.82 6.84
C HIS A 45 -4.82 11.32 7.60
N MET A 46 -5.22 12.57 7.31
CA MET A 46 -6.32 13.30 7.94
C MET A 46 -7.34 13.77 6.89
N PRO A 47 -8.09 12.84 6.25
CA PRO A 47 -8.95 13.16 5.11
C PRO A 47 -10.09 14.13 5.44
N THR A 48 -10.55 14.15 6.70
CA THR A 48 -11.63 15.04 7.17
C THR A 48 -11.25 16.54 7.05
N ILE A 49 -9.97 16.88 6.86
CA ILE A 49 -9.56 18.25 6.55
C ILE A 49 -10.13 18.70 5.20
N THR A 50 -10.14 17.82 4.20
CA THR A 50 -10.61 18.15 2.85
C THR A 50 -12.07 17.75 2.64
N ASP A 51 -12.48 16.62 3.20
CA ASP A 51 -13.86 16.13 3.08
C ASP A 51 -14.45 15.84 4.46
N PRO A 52 -15.24 16.79 5.02
CA PRO A 52 -15.89 16.60 6.30
C PRO A 52 -16.82 15.38 6.38
N SER A 53 -17.33 14.86 5.25
CA SER A 53 -18.27 13.72 5.24
C SER A 53 -17.64 12.40 5.69
N ILE A 54 -16.31 12.33 5.74
CA ILE A 54 -15.55 11.15 6.18
C ILE A 54 -15.74 10.86 7.68
N ALA A 55 -16.13 11.86 8.47
CA ALA A 55 -16.39 11.69 9.90
C ALA A 55 -17.69 12.39 10.32
N PRO A 56 -18.35 11.98 11.41
CA PRO A 56 -19.47 12.73 11.98
C PRO A 56 -19.08 14.16 12.35
N ASP A 57 -20.07 15.04 12.48
CA ASP A 57 -19.85 16.43 12.89
C ASP A 57 -19.02 16.53 14.17
N GLY A 58 -17.99 17.38 14.14
CA GLY A 58 -17.06 17.58 15.26
C GLY A 58 -16.05 16.44 15.49
N CYS A 59 -16.14 15.34 14.75
CA CYS A 59 -15.22 14.20 14.82
C CYS A 59 -14.14 14.28 13.72
N GLU A 60 -13.09 13.49 13.86
CA GLU A 60 -12.02 13.41 12.87
C GLU A 60 -11.63 11.98 12.54
N GLY A 61 -11.48 11.69 11.24
CA GLY A 61 -11.01 10.42 10.73
C GLY A 61 -9.50 10.45 10.49
N PHE A 62 -8.82 9.40 10.95
CA PHE A 62 -7.38 9.22 10.77
C PHE A 62 -7.05 7.85 10.19
N TYR A 63 -6.02 7.83 9.35
CA TYR A 63 -5.29 6.62 8.98
C TYR A 63 -3.81 6.83 9.26
N VAL A 64 -3.19 5.90 9.99
CA VAL A 64 -1.75 5.90 10.26
C VAL A 64 -1.13 4.63 9.71
N LEU A 65 -0.02 4.78 9.00
CA LEU A 65 0.76 3.69 8.43
C LEU A 65 2.19 3.76 8.97
N SER A 66 2.69 2.62 9.44
CA SER A 66 4.09 2.43 9.78
C SER A 66 4.65 1.25 8.99
N PRO A 67 5.83 1.38 8.35
CA PRO A 67 6.47 0.26 7.67
C PRO A 67 7.03 -0.72 8.71
N VAL A 68 6.79 -2.01 8.47
CA VAL A 68 7.20 -3.11 9.36
C VAL A 68 7.75 -4.26 8.50
N PRO A 69 8.61 -5.15 9.05
CA PRO A 69 9.04 -6.31 8.28
C PRO A 69 7.87 -7.25 7.99
N HIS A 70 7.96 -7.99 6.89
CA HIS A 70 7.01 -9.04 6.55
C HIS A 70 7.08 -10.21 7.55
N LEU A 71 6.12 -11.14 7.52
CA LEU A 71 6.00 -12.25 8.48
C LEU A 71 7.22 -13.19 8.55
N GLY A 72 8.06 -13.24 7.51
CA GLY A 72 9.32 -13.97 7.53
C GLY A 72 10.35 -13.48 8.56
N SER A 73 10.15 -12.33 9.21
CA SER A 73 10.99 -11.85 10.33
C SER A 73 10.93 -12.73 11.58
N GLY A 74 9.87 -13.55 11.71
CA GLY A 74 9.57 -14.28 12.95
C GLY A 74 8.97 -13.40 14.05
N THR A 75 8.60 -12.15 13.75
CA THR A 75 7.86 -11.30 14.70
C THR A 75 6.49 -11.90 14.99
N ASP A 76 6.23 -12.20 16.26
CA ASP A 76 4.92 -12.68 16.69
C ASP A 76 3.91 -11.52 16.77
N TRP A 77 3.15 -11.34 15.69
CA TRP A 77 2.12 -10.32 15.61
C TRP A 77 0.87 -10.60 16.46
N THR A 78 0.72 -11.81 17.02
CA THR A 78 -0.37 -12.09 17.96
C THR A 78 -0.15 -11.43 19.32
N THR A 79 1.11 -11.19 19.66
CA THR A 79 1.52 -10.52 20.91
C THR A 79 2.03 -9.11 20.68
N MET A 80 2.73 -8.84 19.57
CA MET A 80 3.34 -7.54 19.28
C MET A 80 2.40 -6.48 18.71
N ALA A 81 1.23 -6.85 18.18
CA ALA A 81 0.33 -5.89 17.54
C ALA A 81 -0.15 -4.78 18.50
N GLN A 82 -0.56 -5.16 19.72
CA GLN A 82 -1.07 -4.20 20.70
C GLN A 82 0.05 -3.26 21.24
N PRO A 83 1.20 -3.76 21.71
CA PRO A 83 2.31 -2.89 22.14
C PRO A 83 2.78 -1.93 21.04
N TYR A 84 2.86 -2.40 19.79
CA TYR A 84 3.28 -1.56 18.67
C TYR A 84 2.25 -0.48 18.32
N ARG A 85 0.96 -0.82 18.37
CA ARG A 85 -0.11 0.18 18.25
C ARG A 85 -0.01 1.23 19.36
N ASP A 86 0.20 0.79 20.60
CA ASP A 86 0.21 1.68 21.76
C ASP A 86 1.37 2.66 21.72
N SER A 87 2.55 2.24 21.25
CA SER A 87 3.71 3.13 21.05
C SER A 87 3.47 4.18 19.97
N ILE A 88 2.80 3.83 18.86
CA ILE A 88 2.40 4.79 17.82
C ILE A 88 1.44 5.84 18.39
N ILE A 89 0.42 5.40 19.12
CA ILE A 89 -0.57 6.31 19.72
C ILE A 89 0.10 7.21 20.77
N GLU A 90 1.01 6.67 21.58
CA GLU A 90 1.79 7.46 22.54
C GLU A 90 2.60 8.56 21.85
N PHE A 91 3.31 8.20 20.79
CA PHE A 91 4.12 9.13 20.04
C PHE A 91 3.28 10.23 19.40
N LEU A 92 2.16 9.87 18.76
CA LEU A 92 1.25 10.84 18.17
C LEU A 92 0.66 11.78 19.22
N GLU A 93 0.27 11.25 20.38
CA GLU A 93 -0.28 12.03 21.49
C GLU A 93 0.73 13.04 22.04
N ALA A 94 1.96 12.59 22.28
CA ALA A 94 3.00 13.41 22.88
C ALA A 94 3.50 14.54 21.95
N ASN A 95 3.41 14.36 20.64
CA ASN A 95 4.07 15.26 19.68
C ASN A 95 3.10 16.08 18.81
N TYR A 96 1.90 15.58 18.53
CA TYR A 96 1.02 16.17 17.51
C TYR A 96 -0.46 16.26 17.90
N LEU A 97 -0.97 15.30 18.66
CA LEU A 97 -2.40 15.11 18.91
C LEU A 97 -2.66 15.04 20.43
N PRO A 98 -2.63 16.16 21.17
CA PRO A 98 -2.78 16.15 22.62
C PRO A 98 -4.12 15.52 23.05
N ASP A 99 -4.08 14.70 24.10
CA ASP A 99 -5.22 13.92 24.62
C ASP A 99 -5.78 12.88 23.63
N LEU A 100 -4.97 12.39 22.67
CA LEU A 100 -5.42 11.45 21.64
C LEU A 100 -6.14 10.23 22.21
N ARG A 101 -5.55 9.55 23.19
CA ARG A 101 -6.12 8.31 23.76
C ARG A 101 -7.52 8.53 24.34
N ALA A 102 -7.74 9.66 25.00
CA ALA A 102 -9.04 10.00 25.60
C ALA A 102 -10.12 10.35 24.56
N ASN A 103 -9.70 10.63 23.31
CA ASN A 103 -10.57 11.07 22.24
C ASN A 103 -10.85 10.00 21.17
N ILE A 104 -10.12 8.89 21.13
CA ILE A 104 -10.40 7.78 20.22
C ILE A 104 -11.76 7.15 20.57
N ILE A 105 -12.67 7.13 19.60
CA ILE A 105 -14.03 6.56 19.73
C ILE A 105 -14.23 5.31 18.86
N ALA A 106 -13.41 5.14 17.83
CA ALA A 106 -13.43 3.97 16.97
C ALA A 106 -12.02 3.67 16.50
N GLU A 107 -11.64 2.40 16.51
CA GLU A 107 -10.36 1.97 16.01
C GLU A 107 -10.46 0.61 15.32
N ARG A 108 -9.63 0.46 14.28
CA ARG A 108 -9.27 -0.81 13.70
C ARG A 108 -7.79 -0.77 13.37
N HIS A 109 -7.05 -1.77 13.80
CA HIS A 109 -5.66 -1.97 13.37
C HIS A 109 -5.59 -3.10 12.34
N ILE A 110 -4.65 -2.98 11.41
CA ILE A 110 -4.35 -3.97 10.39
C ILE A 110 -2.85 -4.23 10.47
N ASN A 111 -2.47 -5.50 10.55
CA ASN A 111 -1.08 -5.93 10.67
C ASN A 111 -0.75 -6.99 9.57
N PRO A 112 0.50 -7.44 9.44
CA PRO A 112 0.89 -8.43 8.43
C PRO A 112 0.08 -9.73 8.45
N LEU A 113 -0.44 -10.18 9.61
CA LEU A 113 -1.31 -11.36 9.68
C LEU A 113 -2.64 -11.14 8.95
N HIS A 114 -3.21 -9.93 8.99
CA HIS A 114 -4.42 -9.62 8.23
C HIS A 114 -4.17 -9.70 6.72
N PHE A 115 -3.04 -9.16 6.25
CA PHE A 115 -2.66 -9.26 4.84
C PHE A 115 -2.53 -10.73 4.40
N GLN A 116 -1.90 -11.58 5.22
CA GLN A 116 -1.78 -13.00 4.91
C GLN A 116 -3.13 -13.72 4.95
N ASN A 117 -3.87 -13.60 6.05
CA ASN A 117 -5.03 -14.44 6.34
C ASN A 117 -6.33 -13.97 5.67
N THR A 118 -6.45 -12.67 5.39
CA THR A 118 -7.66 -12.09 4.79
C THR A 118 -7.46 -11.75 3.32
N LEU A 119 -6.28 -11.25 2.95
CA LEU A 119 -5.98 -10.81 1.59
C LEU A 119 -5.11 -11.81 0.81
N ASN A 120 -4.83 -12.99 1.36
CA ASN A 120 -3.98 -14.03 0.77
C ASN A 120 -2.63 -13.50 0.26
N SER A 121 -2.09 -12.49 0.95
CA SER A 121 -0.83 -11.86 0.56
C SER A 121 0.34 -12.65 1.11
N TYR A 122 1.24 -13.08 0.22
CA TYR A 122 2.43 -13.84 0.60
C TYR A 122 3.27 -13.06 1.63
N LEU A 123 3.62 -13.76 2.73
CA LEU A 123 4.30 -13.21 3.91
C LEU A 123 3.64 -11.97 4.53
N GLY A 124 2.37 -11.69 4.25
CA GLY A 124 1.68 -10.51 4.76
C GLY A 124 2.12 -9.20 4.10
N SER A 125 2.67 -9.26 2.88
CA SER A 125 3.21 -8.10 2.18
C SER A 125 2.11 -7.21 1.60
N ALA A 126 2.03 -5.95 2.03
CA ALA A 126 0.97 -5.02 1.59
C ALA A 126 1.04 -4.63 0.10
N PHE A 127 2.23 -4.70 -0.50
CA PHE A 127 2.48 -4.23 -1.88
C PHE A 127 3.04 -5.34 -2.80
N SER A 128 2.83 -6.61 -2.45
CA SER A 128 3.36 -7.76 -3.18
C SER A 128 4.90 -7.76 -3.26
N VAL A 129 5.49 -7.81 -4.46
CA VAL A 129 6.94 -7.88 -4.67
C VAL A 129 7.65 -6.59 -4.27
N GLN A 130 8.85 -6.73 -3.71
CA GLN A 130 9.67 -5.58 -3.31
C GLN A 130 10.04 -4.75 -4.55
N PRO A 131 10.00 -3.41 -4.50
CA PRO A 131 10.32 -2.56 -5.64
C PRO A 131 11.84 -2.43 -5.85
N ILE A 132 12.57 -3.54 -5.87
CA ILE A 132 13.96 -3.55 -6.36
C ILE A 132 13.97 -3.56 -7.89
N LEU A 133 15.05 -3.11 -8.51
CA LEU A 133 15.15 -2.96 -9.96
C LEU A 133 14.79 -4.26 -10.71
N THR A 134 15.30 -5.40 -10.23
CA THR A 134 15.08 -6.73 -10.80
C THR A 134 13.67 -7.30 -10.55
N GLN A 135 12.83 -6.61 -9.78
CA GLN A 135 11.43 -6.97 -9.50
C GLN A 135 10.47 -5.84 -9.92
N SER A 136 10.95 -4.91 -10.74
CA SER A 136 10.20 -3.73 -11.17
C SER A 136 9.98 -3.73 -12.68
N ALA A 137 8.96 -2.98 -13.12
CA ALA A 137 8.63 -2.75 -14.52
C ALA A 137 8.56 -4.06 -15.35
N TRP A 138 9.45 -4.22 -16.32
CA TRP A 138 9.50 -5.37 -17.23
C TRP A 138 9.78 -6.69 -16.52
N PHE A 139 10.52 -6.68 -15.40
CA PHE A 139 10.90 -7.90 -14.68
C PHE A 139 9.82 -8.40 -13.72
N ARG A 140 8.65 -7.76 -13.70
CA ARG A 140 7.49 -8.28 -12.97
C ARG A 140 6.88 -9.47 -13.71
N PRO A 141 6.23 -10.39 -13.00
CA PRO A 141 5.40 -11.41 -13.62
C PRO A 141 4.45 -10.78 -14.66
N HIS A 142 4.39 -11.38 -15.84
CA HIS A 142 3.55 -10.90 -16.94
C HIS A 142 2.08 -11.31 -16.74
N ASN A 143 1.19 -10.59 -17.42
CA ASN A 143 -0.26 -10.77 -17.31
C ASN A 143 -0.81 -12.06 -17.94
N ARG A 144 -0.03 -12.76 -18.77
CA ARG A 144 -0.36 -14.07 -19.34
C ARG A 144 0.67 -15.10 -18.88
N SER A 145 0.19 -16.29 -18.53
CA SER A 145 1.07 -17.41 -18.19
C SER A 145 1.90 -17.85 -19.40
N GLU A 146 3.18 -18.14 -19.16
CA GLU A 146 4.08 -18.74 -20.16
C GLU A 146 3.85 -20.25 -20.32
N GLU A 147 3.17 -20.88 -19.36
CA GLU A 147 2.96 -22.33 -19.29
C GLU A 147 1.54 -22.76 -19.71
N PHE A 148 0.54 -21.90 -19.52
CA PHE A 148 -0.87 -22.23 -19.75
C PHE A 148 -1.58 -21.17 -20.61
N ASP A 149 -2.17 -21.60 -21.73
CA ASP A 149 -2.74 -20.67 -22.72
C ASP A 149 -3.86 -19.76 -22.21
N ASN A 150 -4.67 -20.26 -21.27
CA ASN A 150 -5.87 -19.57 -20.78
C ASN A 150 -5.75 -19.15 -19.31
N LEU A 151 -4.51 -18.95 -18.83
CA LEU A 151 -4.24 -18.45 -17.48
C LEU A 151 -3.67 -17.03 -17.54
N TYR A 152 -4.34 -16.12 -16.84
CA TYR A 152 -3.99 -14.70 -16.78
C TYR A 152 -3.87 -14.23 -15.33
N PHE A 153 -3.01 -13.24 -15.11
CA PHE A 153 -2.74 -12.67 -13.80
C PHE A 153 -3.06 -11.18 -13.79
N VAL A 154 -3.75 -10.72 -12.75
CA VAL A 154 -4.10 -9.31 -12.52
C VAL A 154 -3.75 -8.93 -11.10
N GLY A 155 -3.22 -7.73 -10.92
CA GLY A 155 -3.10 -7.11 -9.60
C GLY A 155 -1.71 -6.58 -9.29
N ALA A 156 -1.48 -6.28 -8.01
CA ALA A 156 -0.32 -5.53 -7.55
C ALA A 156 1.02 -6.28 -7.69
N GLY A 157 0.98 -7.61 -7.84
CA GLY A 157 2.16 -8.46 -8.02
C GLY A 157 2.55 -8.67 -9.49
N THR A 158 1.66 -8.32 -10.41
CA THR A 158 1.84 -8.50 -11.85
C THR A 158 2.20 -7.17 -12.48
N HIS A 159 2.69 -7.20 -13.71
CA HIS A 159 2.79 -6.00 -14.54
C HIS A 159 1.45 -5.23 -14.59
N PRO A 160 1.46 -3.88 -14.56
CA PRO A 160 2.61 -2.98 -14.44
C PRO A 160 3.09 -2.74 -13.00
N GLY A 161 2.24 -2.99 -11.99
CA GLY A 161 2.68 -3.07 -10.61
C GLY A 161 1.65 -2.68 -9.56
N ALA A 162 2.14 -2.38 -8.35
CA ALA A 162 1.32 -2.04 -7.21
C ALA A 162 0.77 -0.60 -7.27
N GLY A 163 -0.20 -0.31 -6.39
CA GLY A 163 -0.92 0.96 -6.35
C GLY A 163 -2.16 0.96 -7.24
N LEU A 164 -3.11 1.84 -6.93
CA LEU A 164 -4.41 1.86 -7.62
C LEU A 164 -4.28 2.01 -9.15
N PRO A 165 -3.44 2.93 -9.69
CA PRO A 165 -3.27 3.03 -11.15
C PRO A 165 -2.65 1.76 -11.76
N GLY A 166 -1.68 1.16 -11.06
CA GLY A 166 -0.99 -0.05 -11.53
C GLY A 166 -1.93 -1.26 -11.60
N VAL A 167 -2.70 -1.47 -10.54
CA VAL A 167 -3.68 -2.56 -10.47
C VAL A 167 -4.78 -2.39 -11.53
N LEU A 168 -5.32 -1.19 -11.71
CA LEU A 168 -6.34 -0.93 -12.74
C LEU A 168 -5.79 -1.16 -14.15
N SER A 169 -4.57 -0.69 -14.42
CA SER A 169 -3.91 -0.91 -15.70
C SER A 169 -3.67 -2.40 -15.97
N SER A 170 -3.31 -3.17 -14.92
CA SER A 170 -3.18 -4.63 -14.99
C SER A 170 -4.47 -5.30 -15.46
N SER A 171 -5.62 -4.83 -14.95
CA SER A 171 -6.94 -5.33 -15.37
C SER A 171 -7.23 -5.02 -16.84
N ILE A 172 -6.95 -3.79 -17.30
CA ILE A 172 -7.15 -3.37 -18.69
C ILE A 172 -6.27 -4.20 -19.64
N ILE A 173 -5.02 -4.46 -19.26
CA ILE A 173 -4.11 -5.30 -20.06
C ILE A 173 -4.70 -6.71 -20.21
N VAL A 174 -5.14 -7.33 -19.12
CA VAL A 174 -5.73 -8.68 -19.19
C VAL A 174 -7.03 -8.70 -19.98
N GLU A 175 -7.90 -7.69 -19.81
CA GLU A 175 -9.10 -7.53 -20.63
C GLU A 175 -8.76 -7.52 -22.12
N ASN A 176 -7.75 -6.74 -22.53
CA ASN A 176 -7.31 -6.69 -23.92
C ASN A 176 -6.67 -8.00 -24.41
N LEU A 177 -5.95 -8.72 -23.56
CA LEU A 177 -5.40 -10.03 -23.91
C LEU A 177 -6.50 -11.08 -24.13
N ILE A 178 -7.56 -11.05 -23.32
CA ILE A 178 -8.71 -11.94 -23.45
C ILE A 178 -9.59 -11.52 -24.63
N GLY A 179 -9.93 -10.24 -24.75
CA GLY A 179 -10.79 -9.68 -25.79
C GLY A 179 -10.13 -9.69 -27.16
N GLY A 180 -8.83 -9.39 -27.23
CA GLY A 180 -8.04 -9.48 -28.46
C GLY A 180 -7.81 -10.91 -28.95
N ALA A 181 -8.00 -11.92 -28.09
CA ALA A 181 -7.99 -13.33 -28.52
C ALA A 181 -9.27 -13.75 -29.27
N ASN A 182 -10.34 -12.93 -29.22
CA ASN A 182 -11.60 -13.16 -29.94
C ASN A 182 -11.66 -12.49 -31.31
N GLU A 183 -10.64 -11.74 -31.74
CA GLU A 183 -10.50 -11.42 -33.16
C GLU A 183 -9.83 -12.60 -33.87
N PRO A 184 -10.51 -13.31 -34.80
CA PRO A 184 -9.84 -14.31 -35.61
C PRO A 184 -8.70 -13.63 -36.37
N ALA A 185 -7.54 -14.29 -36.42
CA ALA A 185 -6.31 -13.86 -37.09
C ALA A 185 -6.42 -13.80 -38.64
N TYR A 186 -7.55 -13.30 -39.16
CA TYR A 186 -7.91 -13.32 -40.57
C TYR A 186 -8.27 -11.92 -41.09
N VAL A 187 -7.53 -10.86 -40.75
CA VAL A 187 -7.35 -9.71 -41.65
C VAL A 187 -6.00 -9.03 -41.37
N ARG A 188 -4.90 -9.65 -41.79
CA ARG A 188 -3.64 -8.92 -42.05
C ARG A 188 -3.08 -9.31 -43.42
N SER A 189 -3.79 -8.92 -44.47
CA SER A 189 -3.23 -8.57 -45.77
C SER A 189 -3.47 -7.06 -45.92
N THR A 190 -2.52 -6.15 -46.06
CA THR A 190 -1.24 -6.09 -46.78
C THR A 190 -0.42 -4.92 -46.19
N PRO A 191 0.90 -4.83 -46.41
CA PRO A 191 1.74 -3.77 -45.86
C PRO A 191 1.61 -2.48 -46.70
N GLY A 192 1.23 -1.38 -46.06
CA GLY A 192 1.07 -0.10 -46.75
C GLY A 192 1.24 1.10 -45.81
N LEU A 193 2.39 1.77 -45.99
CA LEU A 193 2.77 3.12 -45.57
C LEU A 193 3.02 3.42 -44.08
N HIS A 194 4.30 3.66 -43.83
CA HIS A 194 4.87 4.57 -42.85
C HIS A 194 4.02 5.83 -42.60
N THR A 195 3.68 6.06 -41.34
CA THR A 195 3.76 7.38 -40.71
C THR A 195 4.28 7.20 -39.29
N MET A 196 5.43 7.81 -39.02
CA MET A 196 5.91 8.06 -37.66
C MET A 196 4.92 8.98 -36.95
N GLU A 197 4.51 8.64 -35.73
CA GLU A 197 4.09 9.60 -34.73
C GLU A 197 4.61 9.15 -33.36
N GLN A 198 5.15 10.13 -32.62
CA GLN A 198 5.77 10.01 -31.31
C GLN A 198 4.73 10.01 -30.17
N ALA A 199 5.26 9.77 -28.95
CA ALA A 199 4.70 9.98 -27.60
C ALA A 199 3.98 8.76 -27.02
N VAL A 200 4.33 8.27 -25.82
CA VAL A 200 4.90 8.92 -24.62
C VAL A 200 6.12 8.16 -24.11
#